data_AF-A0A937VQ44-F1
#
_entry.id   AF-A0A937VQ44-F1
#
_cell.length_a   1.000
_cell.length_b   1.000
_cell.length_c   1.000
_cell.angle_alpha   90.00
_cell.angle_beta   90.00
_cell.angle_gamma   90.00
#
_symmetry.space_group_name_H-M   'P 1'
#
loop_
_entity.id
_entity.type
_entity.pdbx_description
1 polymer ?
#
loop_
_entity_poly.entity_id
_entity_poly.type
_entity_poly.pdbx_seq_one_letter_code
_entity_poly.pdbx_strand_id
1 'polypeptide(L)'
;GSKKLKAVAVRGSAQILLANPTELEAARNRHLSQLGGASKIFREFGTCSGLAYLVQIGDTPVKNWDGSAIDFPNAAAISDQCVINLQERRYGCWHCPVACGGLMKASSGEYSYGVGAHKPEYETLASFGSLCLNDKLESIIELNDICNRYGLDTISAGATIAFAIECYEKGLISNTDTGGIELEWGNHLGIIEMTRKIAMREGFGDFLADGVRRAAEKIGKGAEEFAVHIHGQEVPMHDPKRTTYYAAAYLDTTPGRHTQGSYGTKPASGLQFPPFDRQTMAGRGIANKMGSDLMHVVNCSGLCLFGLGFMDASALPEFVNLATGWNFTLHDLLNIGDRIANMRQAFNVREEISLSDFKMPNRVIGIPPQDVGPNAGKAVDLQTLRDDYFVSRGWNLTSGMPNKNKLLE
;
A
#
# COMPACT_ATOMS: atom_id res chain seq x y z
N GLY A 1 12.83 8.97 -17.06
CA GLY A 1 12.64 10.15 -16.18
C GLY A 1 13.87 11.03 -16.18
N SER A 2 14.27 11.59 -15.04
CA SER A 2 15.37 12.57 -14.89
C SER A 2 16.71 12.16 -15.54
N LYS A 3 17.02 10.86 -15.58
CA LYS A 3 18.24 10.32 -16.24
C LYS A 3 18.11 10.11 -17.75
N LYS A 4 17.01 10.54 -18.38
CA LYS A 4 16.68 10.34 -19.81
C LYS A 4 16.72 8.86 -20.29
N LEU A 5 16.61 7.91 -19.37
CA LEU A 5 16.46 6.49 -19.66
C LEU A 5 14.98 6.16 -19.88
N LYS A 6 14.62 5.63 -21.06
CA LYS A 6 13.24 5.25 -21.42
C LYS A 6 12.89 3.82 -20.98
N ALA A 7 13.79 2.86 -21.18
CA ALA A 7 13.57 1.46 -20.85
C ALA A 7 14.89 0.72 -20.62
N VAL A 8 14.82 -0.42 -19.95
CA VAL A 8 15.89 -1.41 -19.85
C VAL A 8 15.34 -2.74 -20.38
N ALA A 9 15.95 -3.27 -21.44
CA ALA A 9 15.57 -4.55 -22.04
C ALA A 9 16.62 -5.61 -21.71
N VAL A 10 16.20 -6.73 -21.14
CA VAL A 10 17.09 -7.81 -20.70
C VAL A 10 16.60 -9.14 -21.26
N ARG A 11 17.52 -9.94 -21.81
CA ARG A 11 17.30 -11.35 -22.18
C ARG A 11 18.49 -12.15 -21.66
N GLY A 12 18.22 -13.18 -20.87
CA GLY A 12 19.23 -14.06 -20.31
C GLY A 12 18.86 -15.53 -20.51
N SER A 13 19.86 -16.35 -20.81
CA SER A 13 19.75 -17.82 -20.86
C SER A 13 20.77 -18.51 -19.95
N ALA A 14 21.44 -17.72 -19.10
CA ALA A 14 22.36 -18.26 -18.11
C ALA A 14 21.58 -19.11 -17.10
N GLN A 15 22.16 -20.24 -16.72
CA GLN A 15 21.61 -21.08 -15.66
C GLN A 15 21.86 -20.42 -14.32
N ILE A 16 20.83 -20.36 -13.47
CA ILE A 16 20.95 -19.94 -12.09
C ILE A 16 21.54 -21.12 -11.32
N LEU A 17 22.72 -20.92 -10.72
CA LEU A 17 23.37 -21.93 -9.88
C LEU A 17 22.61 -22.05 -8.56
N LEU A 18 22.14 -23.25 -8.25
CA LEU A 18 21.44 -23.58 -7.02
C LEU A 18 22.27 -24.60 -6.24
N ALA A 19 22.40 -24.40 -4.92
CA ALA A 19 23.17 -25.32 -4.08
C ALA A 19 22.52 -26.71 -3.98
N ASN A 20 21.19 -26.77 -3.84
CA ASN A 20 20.43 -28.02 -3.61
C ASN A 20 19.16 -28.04 -4.49
N PRO A 21 19.29 -28.22 -5.82
CA PRO A 21 18.17 -28.05 -6.76
C PRO A 21 17.06 -29.10 -6.59
N THR A 22 17.40 -30.36 -6.31
CA THR A 22 16.42 -31.45 -6.14
C THR A 22 15.59 -31.25 -4.88
N GLU A 23 16.25 -30.90 -3.78
CA GLU A 23 15.63 -30.61 -2.50
C GLU A 23 14.79 -29.34 -2.57
N LEU A 24 15.25 -28.31 -3.29
CA LEU A 24 14.48 -27.08 -3.50
C LEU A 24 13.17 -27.35 -4.25
N GLU A 25 13.21 -28.20 -5.27
CA GLU A 25 12.00 -28.62 -5.99
C GLU A 25 11.04 -29.41 -5.08
N ALA A 26 11.57 -30.33 -4.26
CA ALA A 26 10.76 -31.06 -3.29
C ALA A 26 10.13 -30.10 -2.25
N ALA A 27 10.90 -29.16 -1.71
CA ALA A 27 10.42 -28.13 -0.78
C ALA A 27 9.32 -27.28 -1.41
N ARG A 28 9.52 -26.82 -2.66
CA ARG A 28 8.52 -26.07 -3.42
C ARG A 28 7.21 -26.87 -3.49
N ASN A 29 7.27 -28.14 -3.91
CA ASN A 29 6.07 -28.97 -4.05
C ASN A 29 5.35 -29.20 -2.71
N ARG A 30 6.10 -29.37 -1.60
CA ARG A 30 5.52 -29.47 -0.25
C ARG A 30 4.79 -28.20 0.16
N HIS A 31 5.39 -27.03 -0.01
CA HIS A 31 4.75 -25.77 0.38
C HIS A 31 3.56 -25.42 -0.52
N LEU A 32 3.64 -25.74 -1.82
CA LEU A 32 2.53 -25.54 -2.76
C LEU A 32 1.31 -26.40 -2.43
N SER A 33 1.49 -27.63 -1.95
CA SER A 33 0.36 -28.49 -1.58
C SER A 33 -0.37 -28.04 -0.31
N GLN A 34 0.27 -27.19 0.49
CA GLN A 34 -0.30 -26.58 1.70
C GLN A 34 -1.05 -25.29 1.42
N LEU A 35 -0.99 -24.76 0.19
CA LEU A 35 -1.74 -23.56 -0.18
C LEU A 35 -3.25 -23.81 -0.05
N GLY A 36 -3.88 -23.06 0.86
CA GLY A 36 -5.32 -23.13 1.12
C GLY A 36 -5.89 -21.76 1.48
N GLY A 37 -7.14 -21.75 1.93
CA GLY A 37 -7.82 -20.56 2.47
C GLY A 37 -7.69 -19.32 1.58
N ALA A 38 -7.01 -18.29 2.11
CA ALA A 38 -6.80 -17.00 1.44
C ALA A 38 -6.14 -17.11 0.06
N SER A 39 -5.27 -18.09 -0.18
CA SER A 39 -4.63 -18.26 -1.50
C SER A 39 -5.64 -18.54 -2.62
N LYS A 40 -6.76 -19.22 -2.31
CA LYS A 40 -7.85 -19.48 -3.27
C LYS A 40 -8.61 -18.20 -3.60
N ILE A 41 -8.89 -17.38 -2.58
CA ILE A 41 -9.54 -16.07 -2.74
C ILE A 41 -8.69 -15.17 -3.64
N PHE A 42 -7.39 -15.09 -3.38
CA PHE A 42 -6.47 -14.30 -4.21
C PHE A 42 -6.28 -14.87 -5.62
N ARG A 43 -6.43 -16.19 -5.80
CA ARG A 43 -6.42 -16.79 -7.14
C ARG A 43 -7.71 -16.47 -7.92
N GLU A 44 -8.84 -16.38 -7.25
CA GLU A 44 -10.15 -16.15 -7.87
C GLU A 44 -10.35 -14.66 -8.18
N PHE A 45 -10.19 -13.81 -7.16
CA PHE A 45 -10.48 -12.39 -7.22
C PHE A 45 -9.20 -11.56 -7.42
N GLY A 46 -8.06 -12.01 -6.90
CA GLY A 46 -6.87 -11.16 -6.75
C GLY A 46 -7.01 -10.23 -5.55
N THR A 47 -6.24 -9.14 -5.54
CA THR A 47 -6.27 -8.25 -4.36
C THR A 47 -7.56 -7.46 -4.26
N CYS A 48 -8.29 -7.23 -5.36
CA CYS A 48 -9.58 -6.53 -5.32
C CYS A 48 -10.63 -7.19 -4.41
N SER A 49 -10.38 -8.44 -3.99
CA SER A 49 -11.23 -9.16 -3.05
C SER A 49 -11.58 -8.34 -1.81
N GLY A 50 -12.87 -8.34 -1.46
CA GLY A 50 -13.33 -7.78 -0.20
C GLY A 50 -13.44 -6.25 -0.16
N LEU A 51 -13.15 -5.51 -1.23
CA LEU A 51 -13.25 -4.03 -1.24
C LEU A 51 -14.58 -3.52 -0.67
N ALA A 52 -15.72 -4.00 -1.19
CA ALA A 52 -17.04 -3.54 -0.73
C ALA A 52 -17.26 -3.82 0.77
N TYR A 53 -16.76 -4.96 1.26
CA TYR A 53 -16.80 -5.30 2.68
C TYR A 53 -15.86 -4.42 3.51
N LEU A 54 -14.65 -4.14 3.02
CA LEU A 54 -13.65 -3.31 3.69
C LEU A 54 -14.14 -1.85 3.83
N VAL A 55 -14.86 -1.32 2.84
CA VAL A 55 -15.58 -0.03 2.96
C VAL A 55 -16.61 -0.11 4.09
N GLN A 56 -17.47 -1.14 4.10
CA GLN A 56 -18.55 -1.28 5.08
C GLN A 56 -18.06 -1.35 6.53
N ILE A 57 -16.93 -2.01 6.78
CA ILE A 57 -16.37 -2.12 8.13
C ILE A 57 -15.46 -0.94 8.52
N GLY A 58 -15.27 0.03 7.62
CA GLY A 58 -14.43 1.20 7.85
C GLY A 58 -12.93 0.94 7.74
N ASP A 59 -12.50 -0.09 7.01
CA ASP A 59 -11.08 -0.27 6.71
C ASP A 59 -10.67 0.54 5.47
N THR A 60 -11.51 0.61 4.44
CA THR A 60 -11.22 1.42 3.26
C THR A 60 -11.61 2.89 3.52
N PRO A 61 -10.72 3.88 3.30
CA PRO A 61 -11.06 5.28 3.47
C PRO A 61 -12.06 5.75 2.41
N VAL A 62 -12.87 6.75 2.79
CA VAL A 62 -13.93 7.33 1.96
C VAL A 62 -13.77 8.86 1.94
N LYS A 63 -14.04 9.49 0.80
CA LYS A 63 -14.09 10.96 0.64
C LYS A 63 -12.86 11.68 1.22
N ASN A 64 -11.69 11.42 0.63
CA ASN A 64 -10.39 11.92 1.10
C ASN A 64 -10.18 11.82 2.63
N TRP A 65 -10.53 10.66 3.20
CA TRP A 65 -10.39 10.31 4.62
C TRP A 65 -11.29 11.07 5.61
N ASP A 66 -12.15 11.97 5.13
CA ASP A 66 -13.10 12.71 5.97
C ASP A 66 -14.44 11.95 6.10
N GLY A 67 -14.81 11.17 5.08
CA GLY A 67 -16.06 10.43 5.02
C GLY A 67 -16.04 9.04 5.67
N SER A 68 -17.19 8.38 5.60
CA SER A 68 -17.42 7.02 6.08
C SER A 68 -18.19 6.19 5.05
N ALA A 69 -18.46 4.92 5.34
CA ALA A 69 -19.27 4.05 4.48
C ALA A 69 -20.65 4.64 4.13
N ILE A 70 -21.18 5.57 4.93
CA ILE A 70 -22.46 6.25 4.70
C ILE A 70 -22.38 7.15 3.46
N ASP A 71 -21.23 7.77 3.21
CA ASP A 71 -20.99 8.68 2.08
C ASP A 71 -20.79 7.95 0.75
N PHE A 72 -20.50 6.64 0.80
CA PHE A 72 -20.31 5.79 -0.37
C PHE A 72 -21.21 4.53 -0.33
N PRO A 73 -22.54 4.71 -0.36
CA PRO A 73 -23.49 3.62 -0.12
C PRO A 73 -23.48 2.54 -1.20
N ASN A 74 -22.97 2.85 -2.40
CA ASN A 74 -22.97 1.95 -3.55
C ASN A 74 -21.62 1.23 -3.77
N ALA A 75 -20.85 0.97 -2.70
CA ALA A 75 -19.57 0.26 -2.80
C ALA A 75 -19.66 -1.11 -3.51
N ALA A 76 -20.84 -1.75 -3.50
CA ALA A 76 -21.09 -3.00 -4.20
C ALA A 76 -20.92 -2.90 -5.73
N ALA A 77 -21.12 -1.72 -6.34
CA ALA A 77 -20.96 -1.50 -7.78
C ALA A 77 -19.51 -1.67 -8.26
N ILE A 78 -18.54 -1.51 -7.37
CA ILE A 78 -17.11 -1.69 -7.63
C ILE A 78 -16.54 -2.92 -6.90
N SER A 79 -17.40 -3.85 -6.49
CA SER A 79 -17.01 -5.08 -5.79
C SER A 79 -16.09 -5.97 -6.62
N ASP A 80 -15.39 -6.86 -5.92
CA ASP A 80 -14.58 -7.92 -6.51
C ASP A 80 -15.35 -8.76 -7.54
N GLN A 81 -16.60 -9.14 -7.26
CA GLN A 81 -17.42 -9.88 -8.22
C GLN A 81 -17.72 -9.06 -9.49
N CYS A 82 -18.01 -7.76 -9.35
CA CYS A 82 -18.21 -6.88 -10.50
C CYS A 82 -16.94 -6.77 -11.35
N VAL A 83 -15.77 -6.68 -10.72
CA VAL A 83 -14.46 -6.71 -11.41
C VAL A 83 -14.28 -8.01 -12.18
N ILE A 84 -14.54 -9.17 -11.55
CA ILE A 84 -14.35 -10.47 -12.19
C ILE A 84 -15.30 -10.69 -13.38
N ASN A 85 -16.52 -10.14 -13.36
CA ASN A 85 -17.44 -10.21 -14.49
C ASN A 85 -16.89 -9.53 -15.77
N LEU A 86 -16.06 -8.50 -15.59
CA LEU A 86 -15.39 -7.76 -16.66
C LEU A 86 -13.97 -8.30 -16.97
N GLN A 87 -13.48 -9.29 -16.23
CA GLN A 87 -12.18 -9.90 -16.49
C GLN A 87 -12.25 -10.80 -17.74
N GLU A 88 -11.26 -10.68 -18.62
CA GLU A 88 -11.09 -11.57 -19.78
C GLU A 88 -10.31 -12.82 -19.39
N ARG A 89 -9.15 -12.65 -18.75
CA ARG A 89 -8.32 -13.77 -18.31
C ARG A 89 -7.46 -13.43 -17.11
N ARG A 90 -7.12 -14.46 -16.33
CA ARG A 90 -6.16 -14.40 -15.24
C ARG A 90 -4.72 -14.61 -15.72
N TYR A 91 -3.75 -14.04 -15.03
CA TYR A 91 -2.33 -14.35 -15.24
C TYR A 91 -1.56 -14.41 -13.91
N GLY A 92 -0.42 -15.08 -13.92
CA GLY A 92 0.53 -15.05 -12.80
C GLY A 92 1.83 -14.34 -13.17
N CYS A 93 2.48 -13.77 -12.16
CA CYS A 93 3.88 -13.40 -12.25
C CYS A 93 4.75 -14.63 -12.56
N TRP A 94 6.03 -14.41 -12.85
CA TRP A 94 6.95 -15.50 -13.18
C TRP A 94 6.92 -16.63 -12.13
N HIS A 95 6.57 -17.83 -12.58
CA HIS A 95 6.42 -19.05 -11.76
C HIS A 95 5.46 -18.94 -10.57
N CYS A 96 4.56 -17.95 -10.56
CA CYS A 96 3.65 -17.72 -9.44
C CYS A 96 2.45 -18.69 -9.47
N PRO A 97 2.23 -19.47 -8.39
CA PRO A 97 1.09 -20.39 -8.29
C PRO A 97 -0.22 -19.70 -7.87
N VAL A 98 -0.15 -18.48 -7.34
CA VAL A 98 -1.33 -17.73 -6.86
C VAL A 98 -2.07 -17.15 -8.07
N ALA A 99 -1.33 -16.55 -8.99
CA ALA A 99 -1.86 -15.91 -10.19
C ALA A 99 -2.96 -14.86 -9.91
N CYS A 100 -2.70 -13.92 -8.99
CA CYS A 100 -3.70 -12.91 -8.58
C CYS A 100 -4.02 -11.84 -9.64
N GLY A 101 -3.18 -11.73 -10.67
CA GLY A 101 -3.32 -10.72 -11.72
C GLY A 101 -4.38 -11.12 -12.76
N GLY A 102 -4.92 -10.12 -13.46
CA GLY A 102 -5.89 -10.35 -14.54
C GLY A 102 -5.81 -9.27 -15.60
N LEU A 103 -6.34 -9.58 -16.78
CA LEU A 103 -6.58 -8.63 -17.86
C LEU A 103 -8.08 -8.44 -18.02
N MET A 104 -8.49 -7.19 -18.23
CA MET A 104 -9.87 -6.80 -18.44
C MET A 104 -10.25 -6.96 -19.90
N LYS A 105 -11.53 -7.26 -20.15
CA LYS A 105 -12.12 -7.14 -21.49
C LYS A 105 -11.99 -5.69 -21.93
N ALA A 106 -11.62 -5.43 -23.19
CA ALA A 106 -11.60 -4.07 -23.72
C ALA A 106 -12.98 -3.43 -23.57
N SER A 107 -13.01 -2.12 -23.25
CA SER A 107 -14.30 -1.43 -23.19
C SER A 107 -14.94 -1.37 -24.58
N SER A 108 -16.27 -1.44 -24.59
CA SER A 108 -17.10 -1.28 -25.79
C SER A 108 -18.09 -0.12 -25.65
N GLY A 109 -17.88 0.76 -24.67
CA GLY A 109 -18.82 1.82 -24.27
C GLY A 109 -18.18 3.21 -24.23
N GLU A 110 -18.55 3.98 -23.21
CA GLU A 110 -18.08 5.37 -22.97
C GLU A 110 -16.57 5.46 -22.69
N TYR A 111 -15.97 4.36 -22.24
CA TYR A 111 -14.58 4.29 -21.76
C TYR A 111 -13.62 3.81 -22.85
N SER A 112 -12.34 4.16 -22.71
CA SER A 112 -11.34 3.99 -23.77
C SER A 112 -10.24 2.95 -23.50
N TYR A 113 -10.29 2.25 -22.37
CA TYR A 113 -9.28 1.23 -22.06
C TYR A 113 -9.36 0.04 -23.01
N GLY A 114 -8.23 -0.26 -23.64
CA GLY A 114 -8.13 -1.27 -24.69
C GLY A 114 -7.80 -2.67 -24.18
N VAL A 115 -7.61 -3.58 -25.14
CA VAL A 115 -7.09 -4.93 -24.86
C VAL A 115 -5.77 -4.82 -24.09
N GLY A 116 -5.64 -5.64 -23.06
CA GLY A 116 -4.46 -5.66 -22.20
C GLY A 116 -4.51 -4.68 -21.02
N ALA A 117 -5.62 -3.96 -20.82
CA ALA A 117 -5.86 -3.25 -19.57
C ALA A 117 -5.79 -4.22 -18.39
N HIS A 118 -4.99 -3.89 -17.38
CA HIS A 118 -4.82 -4.73 -16.20
C HIS A 118 -6.05 -4.62 -15.28
N LYS A 119 -6.36 -5.73 -14.60
CA LYS A 119 -7.35 -5.73 -13.53
C LYS A 119 -6.90 -4.78 -12.42
N PRO A 120 -7.74 -3.84 -11.97
CA PRO A 120 -7.39 -2.97 -10.86
C PRO A 120 -7.20 -3.79 -9.58
N GLU A 121 -6.16 -3.46 -8.84
CA GLU A 121 -5.91 -4.00 -7.49
C GLU A 121 -6.79 -3.27 -6.46
N TYR A 122 -6.89 -3.80 -5.23
CA TYR A 122 -7.67 -3.18 -4.13
C TYR A 122 -7.36 -1.69 -3.95
N GLU A 123 -6.07 -1.37 -3.87
CA GLU A 123 -5.59 -0.01 -3.68
C GLU A 123 -6.07 0.93 -4.80
N THR A 124 -6.11 0.45 -6.04
CA THR A 124 -6.59 1.24 -7.18
C THR A 124 -8.10 1.46 -7.12
N LEU A 125 -8.85 0.42 -6.77
CA LEU A 125 -10.31 0.52 -6.59
C LEU A 125 -10.68 1.48 -5.47
N ALA A 126 -9.96 1.44 -4.35
CA ALA A 126 -10.20 2.34 -3.24
C ALA A 126 -9.78 3.78 -3.57
N SER A 127 -8.59 3.98 -4.15
CA SER A 127 -8.01 5.31 -4.41
C SER A 127 -8.80 6.11 -5.45
N PHE A 128 -9.32 5.45 -6.49
CA PHE A 128 -10.13 6.10 -7.50
C PHE A 128 -11.63 5.92 -7.31
N GLY A 129 -12.05 5.00 -6.43
CA GLY A 129 -13.44 4.71 -6.11
C GLY A 129 -13.88 5.41 -4.83
N SER A 130 -13.81 4.71 -3.69
CA SER A 130 -14.34 5.19 -2.41
C SER A 130 -13.70 6.51 -1.96
N LEU A 131 -12.41 6.71 -2.19
CA LEU A 131 -11.71 7.94 -1.82
C LEU A 131 -12.24 9.16 -2.59
N CYS A 132 -12.72 8.96 -3.83
CA CYS A 132 -13.25 10.00 -4.72
C CYS A 132 -14.79 9.99 -4.86
N LEU A 133 -15.48 9.10 -4.13
CA LEU A 133 -16.91 8.80 -4.27
C LEU A 133 -17.34 8.36 -5.69
N ASN A 134 -16.45 7.71 -6.44
CA ASN A 134 -16.72 7.21 -7.79
C ASN A 134 -17.16 5.74 -7.75
N ASP A 135 -18.40 5.46 -8.13
CA ASP A 135 -18.96 4.10 -8.19
C ASP A 135 -18.97 3.50 -9.60
N LYS A 136 -18.31 4.15 -10.58
CA LYS A 136 -18.22 3.68 -11.97
C LYS A 136 -17.02 2.77 -12.15
N LEU A 137 -17.25 1.45 -12.11
CA LEU A 137 -16.18 0.46 -12.23
C LEU A 137 -15.36 0.61 -13.52
N GLU A 138 -15.99 0.78 -14.68
CA GLU A 138 -15.26 0.95 -15.95
C GLU A 138 -14.42 2.24 -15.98
N SER A 139 -14.85 3.32 -15.30
CA SER A 139 -14.00 4.51 -15.10
C SER A 139 -12.75 4.18 -14.31
N ILE A 140 -12.86 3.37 -13.24
CA ILE A 140 -11.71 2.98 -12.43
C ILE A 140 -10.76 2.06 -13.23
N ILE A 141 -11.28 1.21 -14.10
CA ILE A 141 -10.46 0.40 -15.02
C ILE A 141 -9.72 1.33 -16.00
N GLU A 142 -10.36 2.37 -16.52
CA GLU A 142 -9.71 3.38 -17.36
C GLU A 142 -8.59 4.12 -16.63
N LEU A 143 -8.85 4.55 -15.39
CA LEU A 143 -7.87 5.22 -14.54
C LEU A 143 -6.66 4.33 -14.25
N ASN A 144 -6.89 3.04 -14.00
CA ASN A 144 -5.84 2.04 -13.86
C ASN A 144 -5.01 1.89 -15.15
N ASP A 145 -5.66 1.83 -16.31
CA ASP A 145 -4.98 1.71 -17.62
C ASP A 145 -4.15 2.95 -17.94
N ILE A 146 -4.68 4.16 -17.67
CA ILE A 146 -3.92 5.42 -17.77
C ILE A 146 -2.69 5.36 -16.88
N CYS A 147 -2.84 5.03 -15.59
CA CYS A 147 -1.70 4.97 -14.67
C CYS A 147 -0.64 3.97 -15.14
N ASN A 148 -1.04 2.77 -15.58
CA ASN A 148 -0.12 1.75 -16.07
C ASN A 148 0.61 2.17 -17.36
N ARG A 149 -0.08 2.80 -18.32
CA ARG A 149 0.52 3.25 -19.59
C ARG A 149 1.49 4.40 -19.42
N TYR A 150 1.18 5.33 -18.51
CA TYR A 150 2.00 6.51 -18.25
C TYR A 150 3.04 6.30 -17.14
N GLY A 151 2.94 5.22 -16.37
CA GLY A 151 3.86 4.91 -15.29
C GLY A 151 3.60 5.77 -14.04
N LEU A 152 2.33 5.94 -13.67
CA LEU A 152 1.90 6.60 -12.43
C LEU A 152 1.56 5.56 -11.35
N ASP A 153 1.81 5.93 -10.10
CA ASP A 153 1.30 5.19 -8.95
C ASP A 153 -0.20 5.50 -8.76
N THR A 154 -1.04 4.46 -8.71
CA THR A 154 -2.48 4.61 -8.61
C THR A 154 -2.94 5.15 -7.26
N ILE A 155 -2.21 4.85 -6.17
CA ILE A 155 -2.51 5.38 -4.83
C ILE A 155 -2.30 6.89 -4.83
N SER A 156 -1.08 7.32 -5.16
CA SER A 156 -0.73 8.74 -5.16
C SER A 156 -1.54 9.55 -6.17
N ALA A 157 -1.82 8.99 -7.36
CA ALA A 157 -2.67 9.65 -8.35
C ALA A 157 -4.12 9.81 -7.84
N GLY A 158 -4.74 8.74 -7.32
CA GLY A 158 -6.10 8.80 -6.79
C GLY A 158 -6.23 9.72 -5.58
N ALA A 159 -5.29 9.67 -4.65
CA ALA A 159 -5.25 10.57 -3.49
C ALA A 159 -5.02 12.03 -3.89
N THR A 160 -4.19 12.30 -4.91
CA THR A 160 -4.00 13.65 -5.45
C THR A 160 -5.28 14.19 -6.09
N ILE A 161 -6.02 13.34 -6.81
CA ILE A 161 -7.33 13.73 -7.35
C ILE A 161 -8.34 13.98 -6.23
N ALA A 162 -8.43 13.10 -5.21
CA ALA A 162 -9.34 13.28 -4.09
C ALA A 162 -9.06 14.59 -3.34
N PHE A 163 -7.79 14.91 -3.12
CA PHE A 163 -7.34 16.19 -2.58
C PHE A 163 -7.80 17.38 -3.43
N ALA A 164 -7.63 17.30 -4.76
CA ALA A 164 -8.03 18.37 -5.67
C ALA A 164 -9.56 18.55 -5.68
N ILE A 165 -10.34 17.46 -5.65
CA ILE A 165 -11.80 17.50 -5.52
C ILE A 165 -12.21 18.22 -4.22
N GLU A 166 -11.57 17.89 -3.08
CA GLU A 166 -11.88 18.55 -1.82
C GLU A 166 -11.50 20.04 -1.85
N CYS A 167 -10.34 20.40 -2.42
CA CYS A 167 -9.96 21.80 -2.61
C CYS A 167 -10.96 22.55 -3.50
N TYR A 168 -11.51 21.90 -4.52
CA TYR A 168 -12.54 22.45 -5.39
C TYR A 168 -13.86 22.66 -4.63
N GLU A 169 -14.31 21.65 -3.86
CA GLU A 169 -15.50 21.74 -2.99
C GLU A 169 -15.39 22.91 -2.00
N LYS A 170 -14.20 23.13 -1.43
CA LYS A 170 -13.93 24.21 -0.47
C LYS A 170 -13.66 25.57 -1.14
N GLY A 171 -13.67 25.65 -2.48
CA GLY A 171 -13.42 26.88 -3.23
C GLY A 171 -11.97 27.39 -3.15
N LEU A 172 -11.02 26.52 -2.79
CA LEU A 172 -9.59 26.85 -2.80
C LEU A 172 -9.03 26.88 -4.23
N ILE A 173 -9.61 26.07 -5.11
CA ILE A 173 -9.38 26.04 -6.55
C ILE A 173 -10.73 26.17 -7.27
N SER A 174 -10.71 26.70 -8.49
CA SER A 174 -11.91 27.06 -9.25
C SER A 174 -11.94 26.39 -10.62
N ASN A 175 -13.09 26.47 -11.30
CA ASN A 175 -13.24 25.97 -12.66
C ASN A 175 -12.29 26.65 -13.66
N THR A 176 -11.88 27.89 -13.38
CA THR A 176 -10.87 28.58 -14.19
C THR A 176 -9.49 27.95 -14.01
N ASP A 177 -9.12 27.58 -12.79
CA ASP A 177 -7.83 26.95 -12.50
C ASP A 177 -7.72 25.57 -13.17
N THR A 178 -8.80 24.79 -13.15
CA THR A 178 -8.87 23.44 -13.74
C THR A 178 -9.06 23.44 -15.26
N GLY A 179 -9.19 24.61 -15.88
CA GLY A 179 -9.40 24.74 -17.33
C GLY A 179 -10.76 24.25 -17.80
N GLY A 180 -11.81 24.41 -16.97
CA GLY A 180 -13.17 24.00 -17.29
C GLY A 180 -13.55 22.60 -16.79
N ILE A 181 -12.62 21.88 -16.13
CA ILE A 181 -12.88 20.53 -15.61
C ILE A 181 -13.51 20.63 -14.23
N GLU A 182 -14.74 20.14 -14.11
CA GLU A 182 -15.48 20.10 -12.85
C GLU A 182 -14.97 18.96 -11.96
N LEU A 183 -14.19 19.29 -10.93
CA LEU A 183 -13.67 18.33 -9.95
C LEU A 183 -14.64 18.17 -8.78
N GLU A 184 -15.80 17.58 -9.05
CA GLU A 184 -16.80 17.25 -8.03
C GLU A 184 -16.70 15.78 -7.60
N TRP A 185 -17.12 15.48 -6.37
CA TRP A 185 -17.15 14.11 -5.87
C TRP A 185 -18.00 13.19 -6.77
N GLY A 186 -17.44 12.05 -7.15
CA GLY A 186 -18.11 11.10 -8.04
C GLY A 186 -18.17 11.49 -9.52
N ASN A 187 -17.66 12.66 -9.92
CA ASN A 187 -17.57 13.04 -11.33
C ASN A 187 -16.46 12.26 -12.05
N HIS A 188 -16.78 11.03 -12.43
CA HIS A 188 -15.85 10.08 -13.03
C HIS A 188 -15.18 10.58 -14.32
N LEU A 189 -15.85 11.39 -15.13
CA LEU A 189 -15.28 11.97 -16.36
C LEU A 189 -14.23 13.03 -16.03
N GLY A 190 -14.51 13.92 -15.07
CA GLY A 190 -13.54 14.91 -14.59
C GLY A 190 -12.30 14.26 -13.96
N ILE A 191 -12.50 13.18 -13.20
CA ILE A 191 -11.43 12.38 -12.60
C ILE A 191 -10.53 11.77 -13.67
N ILE A 192 -11.11 11.17 -14.73
CA ILE A 192 -10.36 10.62 -15.87
C ILE A 192 -9.53 11.70 -16.56
N GLU A 193 -10.16 12.81 -16.93
CA GLU A 193 -9.49 13.88 -17.69
C GLU A 193 -8.35 14.51 -16.87
N MET A 194 -8.58 14.81 -15.59
CA MET A 194 -7.53 15.36 -14.74
C MET A 194 -6.38 14.38 -14.52
N THR A 195 -6.67 13.07 -14.41
CA THR A 195 -5.61 12.04 -14.31
C THR A 195 -4.75 12.00 -15.58
N ARG A 196 -5.34 12.15 -16.77
CA ARG A 196 -4.59 12.29 -18.04
C ARG A 196 -3.71 13.54 -18.03
N LYS A 197 -4.26 14.67 -17.58
CA LYS A 197 -3.50 15.94 -17.48
C LYS A 197 -2.35 15.85 -16.49
N ILE A 198 -2.51 15.14 -15.37
CA ILE A 198 -1.41 14.84 -14.43
C ILE A 198 -0.32 14.03 -15.14
N ALA A 199 -0.70 12.96 -15.83
CA ALA A 199 0.23 12.09 -16.55
C ALA A 199 1.06 12.85 -17.61
N MET A 200 0.42 13.80 -18.29
CA MET A 200 1.02 14.59 -19.36
C MET A 200 1.66 15.90 -18.87
N ARG A 201 1.47 16.26 -17.59
CA ARG A 201 1.82 17.57 -17.03
C ARG A 201 1.26 18.73 -17.84
N GLU A 202 -0.05 18.72 -18.05
CA GLU A 202 -0.76 19.73 -18.84
C GLU A 202 -1.71 20.57 -17.98
N GLY A 203 -1.66 21.90 -18.12
CA GLY A 203 -2.52 22.82 -17.38
C GLY A 203 -2.44 22.58 -15.87
N PHE A 204 -3.61 22.46 -15.21
CA PHE A 204 -3.67 22.15 -13.78
C PHE A 204 -3.10 20.76 -13.42
N GLY A 205 -2.98 19.86 -14.39
CA GLY A 205 -2.34 18.57 -14.19
C GLY A 205 -0.85 18.68 -13.84
N ASP A 206 -0.09 19.63 -14.41
CA ASP A 206 1.31 19.86 -14.02
C ASP A 206 1.42 20.37 -12.58
N PHE A 207 0.46 21.19 -12.17
CA PHE A 207 0.39 21.72 -10.81
C PHE A 207 0.25 20.58 -9.78
N LEU A 208 -0.57 19.57 -10.09
CA LEU A 208 -0.84 18.39 -9.27
C LEU A 208 0.22 17.27 -9.41
N ALA A 209 1.01 17.26 -10.49
CA ALA A 209 1.92 16.14 -10.82
C ALA A 209 3.09 15.92 -9.85
N ASP A 210 3.27 16.78 -8.85
CA ASP A 210 4.27 16.64 -7.79
C ASP A 210 3.68 16.12 -6.45
N GLY A 211 2.42 15.67 -6.45
CA GLY A 211 1.74 15.06 -5.30
C GLY A 211 1.08 16.06 -4.34
N VAL A 212 0.30 15.55 -3.38
CA VAL A 212 -0.58 16.37 -2.51
C VAL A 212 0.20 17.36 -1.66
N ARG A 213 1.39 16.97 -1.17
CA ARG A 213 2.21 17.86 -0.34
C ARG A 213 2.60 19.12 -1.11
N ARG A 214 3.14 18.95 -2.32
CA ARG A 214 3.59 20.07 -3.16
C ARG A 214 2.42 20.87 -3.69
N ALA A 215 1.32 20.21 -4.05
CA ALA A 215 0.12 20.90 -4.49
C ALA A 215 -0.46 21.77 -3.36
N ALA A 216 -0.56 21.25 -2.15
CA ALA A 216 -1.05 22.00 -0.98
C ALA A 216 -0.15 23.21 -0.65
N GLU A 217 1.18 23.02 -0.61
CA GLU A 217 2.15 24.12 -0.42
C GLU A 217 1.94 25.25 -1.45
N LYS A 218 1.66 24.90 -2.71
CA LYS A 218 1.43 25.88 -3.79
C LYS A 218 0.04 26.54 -3.72
N ILE A 219 -1.01 25.82 -3.32
CA ILE A 219 -2.38 26.37 -3.17
C ILE A 219 -2.42 27.33 -1.96
N GLY A 220 -1.77 26.93 -0.86
CA GLY A 220 -1.86 27.60 0.43
C GLY A 220 -3.30 27.64 0.95
N LYS A 221 -3.66 28.71 1.67
CA LYS A 221 -5.03 28.95 2.18
C LYS A 221 -5.59 27.80 3.05
N GLY A 222 -4.71 27.05 3.72
CA GLY A 222 -5.09 25.92 4.55
C GLY A 222 -5.31 24.61 3.78
N ALA A 223 -4.94 24.55 2.50
CA ALA A 223 -5.00 23.31 1.71
C ALA A 223 -4.24 22.14 2.35
N GLU A 224 -3.24 22.43 3.17
CA GLU A 224 -2.46 21.45 3.93
C GLU A 224 -3.31 20.56 4.83
N GLU A 225 -4.50 21.02 5.26
CA GLU A 225 -5.46 20.23 6.05
C GLU A 225 -6.06 19.06 5.25
N PHE A 226 -6.14 19.21 3.92
CA PHE A 226 -6.71 18.22 3.00
C PHE A 226 -5.64 17.29 2.40
N ALA A 227 -4.36 17.62 2.58
CA ALA A 227 -3.24 16.87 2.01
C ALA A 227 -2.89 15.63 2.84
N VAL A 228 -3.47 14.48 2.49
CA VAL A 228 -3.30 13.24 3.26
C VAL A 228 -2.02 12.50 2.86
N HIS A 229 -0.92 12.81 3.54
CA HIS A 229 0.38 12.19 3.30
C HIS A 229 1.19 11.94 4.58
N ILE A 230 2.19 11.07 4.48
CA ILE A 230 3.23 10.86 5.49
C ILE A 230 4.58 11.17 4.83
N HIS A 231 5.28 12.20 5.31
CA HIS A 231 6.53 12.71 4.72
C HIS A 231 6.48 13.02 3.21
N GLY A 232 5.29 13.26 2.65
CA GLY A 232 5.06 13.56 1.24
C GLY A 232 4.63 12.37 0.40
N GLN A 233 4.57 11.16 0.97
CA GLN A 233 3.96 10.00 0.31
C GLN A 233 2.49 9.87 0.75
N GLU A 234 1.57 9.79 -0.21
CA GLU A 234 0.14 9.61 0.04
C GLU A 234 -0.13 8.29 0.79
N VAL A 235 -1.10 8.34 1.72
CA VAL A 235 -1.39 7.21 2.62
C VAL A 235 -2.15 6.11 1.86
N PRO A 236 -1.77 4.83 1.98
CA PRO A 236 -2.45 3.72 1.33
C PRO A 236 -3.83 3.45 1.93
N MET A 237 -4.67 2.70 1.22
CA MET A 237 -6.12 2.66 1.42
C MET A 237 -6.57 1.73 2.55
N HIS A 238 -5.87 1.77 3.69
CA HIS A 238 -6.25 1.07 4.91
C HIS A 238 -6.28 2.01 6.12
N ASP A 239 -7.44 2.10 6.76
CA ASP A 239 -7.75 2.99 7.87
C ASP A 239 -7.29 2.39 9.20
N PRO A 240 -6.27 2.98 9.84
CA PRO A 240 -5.73 2.45 11.08
C PRO A 240 -6.70 2.54 12.26
N LYS A 241 -7.77 3.35 12.18
CA LYS A 241 -8.84 3.38 13.19
C LYS A 241 -9.60 2.05 13.24
N ARG A 242 -9.70 1.34 12.11
CA ARG A 242 -10.27 -0.01 12.04
C ARG A 242 -9.21 -1.08 12.24
N THR A 243 -8.10 -0.96 11.54
CA THR A 243 -7.07 -1.98 11.45
C THR A 243 -5.74 -1.44 11.96
N THR A 244 -5.61 -1.39 13.28
CA THR A 244 -4.53 -0.69 13.99
C THR A 244 -3.12 -1.10 13.59
N TYR A 245 -2.92 -2.34 13.13
CA TYR A 245 -1.58 -2.77 12.70
C TYR A 245 -1.05 -1.99 11.49
N TYR A 246 -1.92 -1.31 10.73
CA TYR A 246 -1.47 -0.41 9.67
C TYR A 246 -0.87 0.87 10.20
N ALA A 247 -1.33 1.41 11.35
CA ALA A 247 -0.62 2.53 11.98
C ALA A 247 0.82 2.14 12.32
N ALA A 248 1.01 0.91 12.80
CA ALA A 248 2.33 0.36 13.11
C ALA A 248 3.17 0.06 11.86
N ALA A 249 2.55 -0.38 10.75
CA ALA A 249 3.21 -0.59 9.46
C ALA A 249 3.67 0.75 8.85
N TYR A 250 2.86 1.79 8.96
CA TYR A 250 3.17 3.11 8.42
C TYR A 250 4.34 3.79 9.13
N LEU A 251 4.66 3.36 10.36
CA LEU A 251 5.81 3.81 11.17
C LEU A 251 7.15 3.17 10.77
N ASP A 252 7.20 2.31 9.74
CA ASP A 252 8.45 1.74 9.26
C ASP A 252 9.44 2.82 8.76
N THR A 253 10.71 2.45 8.67
CA THR A 253 11.79 3.23 8.05
C THR A 253 11.56 3.60 6.59
N THR A 254 10.62 2.94 5.92
CA THR A 254 10.01 3.42 4.67
C THR A 254 8.55 3.80 4.94
N PRO A 255 8.31 5.01 5.47
CA PRO A 255 7.03 5.37 6.07
C PRO A 255 5.89 5.43 5.04
N GLY A 256 4.65 5.29 5.52
CA GLY A 256 3.45 5.42 4.67
C GLY A 256 3.22 4.26 3.70
N ARG A 257 3.66 3.05 4.06
CA ARG A 257 3.51 1.84 3.21
C ARG A 257 2.77 0.72 3.94
N HIS A 258 1.65 0.26 3.39
CA HIS A 258 0.87 -0.87 3.93
C HIS A 258 1.53 -2.23 3.69
N THR A 259 2.42 -2.31 2.70
CA THR A 259 3.20 -3.51 2.37
C THR A 259 4.46 -3.66 3.22
N GLN A 260 4.77 -2.69 4.08
CA GLN A 260 5.78 -2.91 5.12
C GLN A 260 5.16 -3.72 6.25
N GLY A 261 5.93 -4.70 6.72
CA GLY A 261 5.42 -5.65 7.71
C GLY A 261 5.10 -4.98 9.03
N SER A 262 4.09 -5.50 9.71
CA SER A 262 3.79 -5.19 11.11
C SER A 262 3.32 -6.44 11.85
N TYR A 263 2.84 -6.29 13.07
CA TYR A 263 2.24 -7.40 13.81
C TYR A 263 0.92 -7.94 13.17
N GLY A 264 0.40 -7.30 12.11
CA GLY A 264 -0.66 -7.82 11.27
C GLY A 264 -0.17 -8.62 10.06
N THR A 265 1.08 -8.41 9.64
CA THR A 265 1.68 -9.12 8.50
C THR A 265 2.26 -10.44 8.98
N LYS A 266 1.45 -11.49 8.89
CA LYS A 266 1.82 -12.83 9.36
C LYS A 266 1.92 -13.83 8.22
N PRO A 267 2.90 -14.76 8.26
CA PRO A 267 2.79 -16.00 7.52
C PRO A 267 1.55 -16.79 7.97
N ALA A 268 1.15 -17.79 7.20
CA ALA A 268 -0.01 -18.62 7.56
C ALA A 268 0.19 -19.34 8.91
N SER A 269 1.44 -19.73 9.20
CA SER A 269 1.86 -20.35 10.46
C SER A 269 3.37 -20.16 10.69
N GLY A 270 3.91 -20.71 11.78
CA GLY A 270 5.36 -20.81 12.01
C GLY A 270 6.03 -19.56 12.60
N LEU A 271 5.32 -18.43 12.71
CA LEU A 271 5.79 -17.24 13.43
C LEU A 271 4.82 -16.87 14.55
N GLN A 272 5.32 -16.94 15.79
CA GLN A 272 4.58 -16.52 16.97
C GLN A 272 5.07 -15.15 17.42
N PHE A 273 4.14 -14.20 17.50
CA PHE A 273 4.44 -12.91 18.12
C PHE A 273 4.24 -12.99 19.63
N PRO A 274 5.01 -12.22 20.42
CA PRO A 274 4.74 -12.04 21.84
C PRO A 274 3.29 -11.62 22.07
N PRO A 275 2.65 -12.08 23.17
CA PRO A 275 1.31 -11.64 23.51
C PRO A 275 1.30 -10.15 23.86
N PHE A 276 0.25 -9.46 23.45
CA PHE A 276 -0.02 -8.05 23.79
C PHE A 276 -1.52 -7.83 23.89
N ASP A 277 -1.93 -6.79 24.62
CA ASP A 277 -3.33 -6.43 24.74
C ASP A 277 -3.83 -5.78 23.43
N ARG A 278 -4.86 -6.38 22.83
CA ARG A 278 -5.46 -5.88 21.59
C ARG A 278 -6.31 -4.63 21.77
N GLN A 279 -6.67 -4.27 23.02
CA GLN A 279 -7.46 -3.09 23.33
C GLN A 279 -6.61 -1.83 23.55
N THR A 280 -5.30 -1.98 23.78
CA THR A 280 -4.39 -0.85 24.02
C THR A 280 -3.35 -0.74 22.93
N MET A 281 -2.79 0.45 22.71
CA MET A 281 -1.71 0.66 21.74
C MET A 281 -0.35 0.21 22.26
N ALA A 282 -0.22 -0.04 23.56
CA ALA A 282 1.02 -0.39 24.23
C ALA A 282 1.35 -1.90 24.18
N GLY A 283 2.61 -2.22 24.44
CA GLY A 283 3.16 -3.58 24.44
C GLY A 283 3.32 -4.20 23.05
N ARG A 284 3.15 -3.44 21.96
CA ARG A 284 3.12 -4.00 20.59
C ARG A 284 4.46 -3.91 19.86
N GLY A 285 5.42 -3.17 20.39
CA GLY A 285 6.69 -2.85 19.74
C GLY A 285 7.49 -4.05 19.24
N ILE A 286 7.62 -5.12 20.04
CA ILE A 286 8.39 -6.32 19.66
C ILE A 286 7.67 -7.08 18.54
N ALA A 287 6.35 -7.27 18.66
CA ALA A 287 5.56 -7.92 17.62
C ALA A 287 5.61 -7.12 16.30
N ASN A 288 5.57 -5.79 16.38
CA ASN A 288 5.71 -4.92 15.21
C ASN A 288 7.07 -5.09 14.54
N LYS A 289 8.14 -5.04 15.33
CA LYS A 289 9.51 -5.26 14.86
C LYS A 289 9.65 -6.60 14.14
N MET A 290 9.18 -7.69 14.73
CA MET A 290 9.27 -9.02 14.11
C MET A 290 8.55 -9.08 12.75
N GLY A 291 7.37 -8.48 12.62
CA GLY A 291 6.65 -8.43 11.36
C GLY A 291 7.36 -7.58 10.29
N SER A 292 7.85 -6.40 10.68
CA SER A 292 8.65 -5.52 9.81
C SER A 292 9.94 -6.21 9.34
N ASP A 293 10.68 -6.85 10.27
CA ASP A 293 11.92 -7.57 9.99
C ASP A 293 11.72 -8.71 8.99
N LEU A 294 10.65 -9.49 9.18
CA LEU A 294 10.30 -10.55 8.23
C LEU A 294 10.06 -9.98 6.83
N MET A 295 9.33 -8.86 6.71
CA MET A 295 9.07 -8.24 5.40
C MET A 295 10.30 -7.63 4.75
N HIS A 296 11.23 -7.08 5.52
CA HIS A 296 12.51 -6.64 4.97
C HIS A 296 13.25 -7.81 4.30
N VAL A 297 13.27 -8.98 4.93
CA VAL A 297 13.92 -10.17 4.37
C VAL A 297 13.17 -10.71 3.16
N VAL A 298 11.83 -10.78 3.21
CA VAL A 298 11.03 -11.22 2.06
C VAL A 298 11.27 -10.34 0.83
N ASN A 299 11.29 -9.02 1.03
CA ASN A 299 11.58 -8.08 -0.05
C ASN A 299 13.00 -8.29 -0.62
N CYS A 300 13.98 -8.63 0.21
CA CYS A 300 15.35 -8.91 -0.23
C CYS A 300 15.55 -10.30 -0.86
N SER A 301 14.74 -11.30 -0.49
CA SER A 301 14.84 -12.64 -1.05
C SER A 301 14.22 -12.77 -2.44
N GLY A 302 13.47 -11.75 -2.88
CA GLY A 302 12.75 -11.75 -4.16
C GLY A 302 11.44 -12.55 -4.14
N LEU A 303 11.00 -12.98 -2.96
CA LEU A 303 9.70 -13.65 -2.80
C LEU A 303 8.56 -12.62 -2.74
N CYS A 304 7.41 -13.00 -3.29
CA CYS A 304 6.19 -12.20 -3.15
C CYS A 304 5.67 -12.29 -1.71
N LEU A 305 5.23 -11.16 -1.15
CA LEU A 305 4.63 -11.08 0.19
C LEU A 305 3.43 -12.03 0.35
N PHE A 306 2.60 -12.18 -0.68
CA PHE A 306 1.45 -13.10 -0.67
C PHE A 306 1.91 -14.57 -0.66
N GLY A 307 3.05 -14.86 -1.31
CA GLY A 307 3.63 -16.20 -1.26
C GLY A 307 3.87 -16.63 0.18
N LEU A 308 4.61 -15.83 0.95
CA LEU A 308 4.85 -16.14 2.37
C LEU A 308 3.57 -16.03 3.22
N GLY A 309 2.68 -15.08 2.92
CA GLY A 309 1.40 -14.93 3.63
C GLY A 309 0.50 -16.18 3.57
N PHE A 310 0.74 -17.09 2.62
CA PHE A 310 -0.01 -18.34 2.48
C PHE A 310 0.80 -19.60 2.88
N MET A 311 2.04 -19.44 3.33
CA MET A 311 2.94 -20.53 3.71
C MET A 311 3.34 -20.42 5.18
N ASP A 312 3.90 -21.51 5.71
CA ASP A 312 4.56 -21.47 7.02
C ASP A 312 5.82 -20.59 6.95
N ALA A 313 6.14 -19.89 8.05
CA ALA A 313 7.33 -19.05 8.17
C ALA A 313 8.63 -19.81 7.85
N SER A 314 8.68 -21.12 8.09
CA SER A 314 9.84 -21.97 7.80
C SER A 314 10.16 -22.06 6.30
N ALA A 315 9.20 -21.74 5.42
CA ALA A 315 9.42 -21.74 3.97
C ALA A 315 10.54 -20.76 3.56
N LEU A 316 10.63 -19.62 4.23
CA LEU A 316 11.61 -18.59 3.90
C LEU A 316 13.06 -19.06 4.14
N PRO A 317 13.49 -19.49 5.36
CA PRO A 317 14.83 -20.00 5.57
C PRO A 317 15.12 -21.28 4.76
N GLU A 318 14.12 -22.16 4.58
CA GLU A 318 14.29 -23.36 3.76
C GLU A 318 14.63 -23.00 2.31
N PHE A 319 13.87 -22.12 1.66
CA PHE A 319 14.15 -21.71 0.28
C PHE A 319 15.49 -20.98 0.15
N VAL A 320 15.83 -20.08 1.08
CA VAL A 320 17.11 -19.37 1.07
C VAL A 320 18.28 -20.34 1.18
N ASN A 321 18.24 -21.27 2.14
CA ASN A 321 19.33 -22.23 2.37
C ASN A 321 19.48 -23.20 1.20
N LEU A 322 18.38 -23.73 0.66
CA LEU A 322 18.44 -24.67 -0.47
C LEU A 322 18.93 -24.00 -1.76
N ALA A 323 18.58 -22.73 -1.98
CA ALA A 323 19.06 -21.97 -3.13
C ALA A 323 20.55 -21.60 -3.02
N THR A 324 20.99 -21.15 -1.84
CA THR A 324 22.31 -20.52 -1.64
C THR A 324 23.38 -21.43 -1.05
N GLY A 325 22.99 -22.51 -0.38
CA GLY A 325 23.89 -23.36 0.40
C GLY A 325 24.23 -22.80 1.79
N TRP A 326 23.57 -21.72 2.20
CA TRP A 326 23.70 -21.16 3.54
C TRP A 326 22.93 -21.99 4.59
N ASN A 327 23.10 -21.63 5.85
CA ASN A 327 22.48 -22.31 6.99
C ASN A 327 21.83 -21.31 7.95
N PHE A 328 20.91 -20.49 7.42
CA PHE A 328 20.16 -19.54 8.23
C PHE A 328 18.96 -20.19 8.90
N THR A 329 18.77 -19.86 10.17
CA THR A 329 17.52 -20.07 10.89
C THR A 329 16.55 -18.90 10.63
N LEU A 330 15.28 -19.06 11.00
CA LEU A 330 14.32 -17.95 10.98
C LEU A 330 14.78 -16.78 11.86
N HIS A 331 15.44 -17.06 12.99
CA HIS A 331 16.00 -16.04 13.87
C HIS A 331 17.12 -15.25 13.19
N ASP A 332 18.04 -15.93 12.49
CA ASP A 332 19.11 -15.26 11.74
C ASP A 332 18.53 -14.32 10.67
N LEU A 333 17.49 -14.76 9.99
CA LEU A 333 16.79 -13.94 9.02
C LEU A 333 16.13 -12.72 9.68
N LEU A 334 15.43 -12.87 10.80
CA LEU A 334 14.87 -11.72 11.53
C LEU A 334 15.95 -10.72 11.97
N ASN A 335 17.12 -11.20 12.38
CA ASN A 335 18.26 -10.33 12.70
C ASN A 335 18.79 -9.59 11.44
N ILE A 336 18.79 -10.23 10.26
CA ILE A 336 19.07 -9.56 8.98
C ILE A 336 18.01 -8.49 8.68
N GLY A 337 16.72 -8.79 8.91
CA GLY A 337 15.63 -7.83 8.76
C GLY A 337 15.82 -6.60 9.63
N ASP A 338 16.22 -6.80 10.88
CA ASP A 338 16.53 -5.72 11.82
C ASP A 338 17.72 -4.87 11.35
N ARG A 339 18.77 -5.52 10.84
CA ARG A 339 19.89 -4.81 10.22
C ARG A 339 19.44 -3.94 9.05
N ILE A 340 18.56 -4.44 8.19
CA ILE A 340 18.02 -3.68 7.06
C ILE A 340 17.26 -2.44 7.54
N ALA A 341 16.39 -2.58 8.54
CA ALA A 341 15.67 -1.45 9.12
C ALA A 341 16.65 -0.41 9.69
N ASN A 342 17.63 -0.83 10.49
CA ASN A 342 18.61 0.09 11.07
C ASN A 342 19.45 0.81 10.00
N MET A 343 19.84 0.11 8.92
CA MET A 343 20.55 0.74 7.80
C MET A 343 19.70 1.76 7.05
N ARG A 344 18.42 1.48 6.83
CA ARG A 344 17.48 2.44 6.23
C ARG A 344 17.27 3.64 7.13
N GLN A 345 17.16 3.43 8.45
CA GLN A 345 17.01 4.53 9.37
C GLN A 345 18.28 5.39 9.49
N ALA A 346 19.46 4.78 9.46
CA ALA A 346 20.72 5.53 9.38
C ALA A 346 20.79 6.37 8.10
N PHE A 347 20.30 5.86 6.97
CA PHE A 347 20.15 6.64 5.74
C PHE A 347 19.18 7.81 5.93
N ASN A 348 17.97 7.58 6.48
CA ASN A 348 17.00 8.64 6.73
C ASN A 348 17.58 9.76 7.60
N VAL A 349 18.24 9.41 8.70
CA VAL A 349 18.89 10.37 9.60
C VAL A 349 19.98 11.17 8.87
N ARG A 350 20.79 10.51 8.02
CA ARG A 350 21.82 11.19 7.22
C ARG A 350 21.21 12.20 6.24
N GLU A 351 20.07 11.86 5.65
CA GLU A 351 19.29 12.74 4.76
C GLU A 351 18.39 13.72 5.53
N GLU A 352 18.58 13.88 6.84
CA GLU A 352 17.83 14.80 7.71
C GLU A 352 16.32 14.50 7.75
N ILE A 353 15.93 13.25 7.47
CA ILE A 353 14.57 12.74 7.65
C ILE A 353 14.47 12.14 9.03
N SER A 354 13.86 12.88 9.96
CA SER A 354 13.59 12.35 11.29
C SER A 354 12.26 11.61 11.34
N LEU A 355 12.29 10.34 11.76
CA LEU A 355 11.06 9.61 12.15
C LEU A 355 10.45 10.14 13.46
N SER A 356 11.12 11.08 14.16
CA SER A 356 10.46 11.85 15.21
C SER A 356 9.48 12.88 14.72
N ASP A 357 9.70 13.36 13.50
CA ASP A 357 8.81 14.32 12.85
C ASP A 357 7.69 13.61 12.09
N PHE A 358 7.61 12.28 12.24
CA PHE A 358 6.55 11.46 11.71
C PHE A 358 5.20 11.96 12.22
N LYS A 359 4.42 12.53 11.31
CA LYS A 359 3.05 12.96 11.57
C LYS A 359 2.15 12.23 10.61
N MET A 360 1.21 11.48 11.18
CA MET A 360 0.09 10.96 10.41
C MET A 360 -1.02 12.02 10.40
N PRO A 361 -1.69 12.26 9.27
CA PRO A 361 -2.76 13.25 9.21
C PRO A 361 -3.85 12.96 10.25
N ASN A 362 -4.34 14.02 10.90
CA ASN A 362 -5.32 13.94 11.98
C ASN A 362 -6.56 13.11 11.62
N ARG A 363 -7.09 13.27 10.40
CA ARG A 363 -8.24 12.49 9.88
C ARG A 363 -7.96 10.99 9.73
N VAL A 364 -6.70 10.62 9.47
CA VAL A 364 -6.28 9.21 9.37
C VAL A 364 -6.28 8.55 10.76
N ILE A 365 -5.84 9.27 11.80
CA ILE A 365 -5.76 8.77 13.17
C ILE A 365 -6.97 9.11 14.05
N GLY A 366 -7.96 9.85 13.54
CA GLY A 366 -9.22 10.16 14.23
C GLY A 366 -9.08 11.24 15.29
N ILE A 367 -8.46 12.38 14.96
CA ILE A 367 -8.33 13.54 15.87
C ILE A 367 -8.91 14.80 15.19
N PRO A 368 -10.13 15.24 15.53
CA PRO A 368 -11.10 14.56 16.38
C PRO A 368 -11.64 13.28 15.74
N PRO A 369 -12.21 12.35 16.53
CA PRO A 369 -12.79 11.13 15.99
C PRO A 369 -14.05 11.47 15.18
N GLN A 370 -14.37 10.61 14.21
CA GLN A 370 -15.63 10.72 13.47
C GLN A 370 -16.83 10.50 14.40
N ASP A 371 -17.94 11.19 14.14
CA ASP A 371 -19.18 11.04 14.93
C ASP A 371 -20.04 9.86 14.46
N VAL A 372 -19.90 9.45 13.20
CA VAL A 372 -20.75 8.45 12.54
C VAL A 372 -19.94 7.38 11.79
N GLY A 373 -20.61 6.29 11.44
CA GLY A 373 -20.02 5.19 10.69
C GLY A 373 -19.24 4.19 11.56
N PRO A 374 -18.61 3.18 10.93
CA PRO A 374 -17.98 2.06 11.64
C PRO A 374 -16.74 2.42 12.48
N ASN A 375 -16.17 3.61 12.26
CA ASN A 375 -15.05 4.16 13.03
C ASN A 375 -15.46 5.28 13.98
N ALA A 376 -16.76 5.49 14.20
CA ALA A 376 -17.25 6.50 15.14
C ALA A 376 -16.61 6.36 16.52
N GLY A 377 -16.15 7.47 17.08
CA GLY A 377 -15.52 7.54 18.40
C GLY A 377 -14.14 6.89 18.51
N LYS A 378 -13.52 6.45 17.41
CA LYS A 378 -12.20 5.81 17.44
C LYS A 378 -11.09 6.78 17.10
N ALA A 379 -9.99 6.68 17.86
CA ALA A 379 -8.73 7.36 17.60
C ALA A 379 -7.56 6.39 17.80
N VAL A 380 -6.46 6.64 17.11
CA VAL A 380 -5.22 5.86 17.25
C VAL A 380 -4.22 6.67 18.07
N ASP A 381 -3.79 6.12 19.21
CA ASP A 381 -2.66 6.66 19.96
C ASP A 381 -1.34 6.31 19.25
N LEU A 382 -1.00 7.15 18.28
CA LEU A 382 0.19 6.99 17.45
C LEU A 382 1.49 7.15 18.24
N GLN A 383 1.50 8.02 19.26
CA GLN A 383 2.69 8.28 20.06
C GLN A 383 3.10 7.00 20.80
N THR A 384 2.15 6.34 21.46
CA THR A 384 2.41 5.08 22.16
C THR A 384 2.90 3.99 21.20
N LEU A 385 2.28 3.82 20.02
CA LEU A 385 2.75 2.85 19.01
C LEU A 385 4.18 3.14 18.53
N ARG A 386 4.50 4.41 18.29
CA ARG A 386 5.82 4.86 17.85
C ARG A 386 6.88 4.59 18.91
N ASP A 387 6.62 5.00 20.15
CA ASP A 387 7.60 4.87 21.23
C ASP A 387 7.88 3.40 21.54
N ASP A 388 6.86 2.57 21.59
CA ASP A 388 7.00 1.11 21.71
C ASP A 388 7.88 0.51 20.61
N TYR A 389 7.66 0.93 19.36
CA TYR A 389 8.42 0.45 18.22
C TYR A 389 9.88 0.93 18.28
N PHE A 390 10.13 2.17 18.70
CA PHE A 390 11.48 2.71 18.81
C PHE A 390 12.25 2.03 19.94
N VAL A 391 11.61 1.77 21.08
CA VAL A 391 12.20 0.98 22.16
C VAL A 391 12.58 -0.41 21.67
N SER A 392 11.68 -1.10 20.96
CA SER A 392 11.96 -2.46 20.48
C SER A 392 13.09 -2.52 19.44
N ARG A 393 13.28 -1.42 18.69
CA ARG A 393 14.36 -1.24 17.73
C ARG A 393 15.70 -0.82 18.36
N GLY A 394 15.71 -0.37 19.62
CA GLY A 394 16.89 0.22 20.24
C GLY A 394 17.22 1.61 19.68
N TRP A 395 16.20 2.37 19.31
CA TRP A 395 16.31 3.74 18.78
C TRP A 395 16.06 4.78 19.86
N ASN A 396 16.61 5.97 19.67
CA ASN A 396 16.36 7.11 20.52
C ASN A 396 14.92 7.63 20.32
N LEU A 397 14.16 7.80 21.41
CA LEU A 397 12.76 8.25 21.37
C LEU A 397 12.59 9.66 20.80
N THR A 398 13.57 10.54 21.01
CA THR A 398 13.52 11.93 20.55
C THR A 398 14.02 12.09 19.14
N SER A 399 15.17 11.51 18.78
CA SER A 399 15.76 11.69 17.45
C SER A 399 15.39 10.60 16.44
N GLY A 400 14.81 9.48 16.88
CA GLY A 400 14.59 8.31 16.03
C GLY A 400 15.87 7.64 15.52
N MET A 401 17.04 8.04 16.04
CA MET A 401 18.33 7.51 15.60
C MET A 401 18.58 6.12 16.20
N PRO A 402 19.14 5.17 15.44
CA PRO A 402 19.68 3.94 16.01
C PRO A 402 20.79 4.25 17.00
N ASN A 403 20.73 3.65 18.19
CA ASN A 403 21.79 3.85 19.19
C ASN A 403 23.10 3.22 18.71
N LYS A 404 24.25 3.75 19.15
CA LYS A 404 25.58 3.24 18.75
C LYS A 404 25.73 1.73 18.97
N ASN A 405 25.28 1.22 20.11
CA ASN A 405 25.34 -0.21 20.39
C ASN A 405 24.52 -1.03 19.38
N LYS A 406 23.37 -0.50 18.92
CA LYS A 406 22.52 -1.16 17.95
C LYS A 406 23.15 -1.24 16.55
N LEU A 407 24.00 -0.28 16.21
CA LEU A 407 24.74 -0.28 14.94
C LEU A 407 25.98 -1.17 14.97
N LEU A 408 26.50 -1.50 16.15
CA LEU A 408 27.67 -2.37 16.33
C LEU A 408 27.31 -3.86 16.44
N GLU A 409 26.09 -4.16 16.91
CA GLU A 409 25.45 -5.49 16.86
C GLU A 409 25.23 -5.94 15.41
#